data_AF-A0A7W1S3Q1-F1
#
_entry.id   AF-A0A7W1S3Q1-F1
#
_cell.length_a   1.000
_cell.length_b   1.000
_cell.length_c   1.000
_cell.angle_alpha   90.00
_cell.angle_beta   90.00
_cell.angle_gamma   90.00
#
_symmetry.space_group_name_H-M   'P 1'
#
loop_
_entity.id
_entity.type
_entity.pdbx_description
1 polymer ?
#
loop_
_entity_poly.entity_id
_entity_poly.type
_entity_poly.pdbx_seq_one_letter_code
_entity_poly.pdbx_strand_id
1 'polypeptide(L)'
;MNIRQSHLSQHLWTYVFLFVLGAFVVLPLLITLSQSLMTTQQVNRWPPPILPQSPTLEAYDHMFTRPDLKLPLWLGNSIYAATAYTIAVLVICTPAAYAFSRLKFPGRNILFGLLLVTVMIPSQVTLIPNYLLMRDLKFLNTFN
;
A
#
# COMPACT_ATOMS: atom_id res chain seq x y z
N MET A 1 6.83 -13.02 49.10
CA MET A 1 5.79 -12.44 48.24
C MET A 1 6.37 -11.25 47.45
N ASN A 2 7.31 -11.49 46.51
CA ASN A 2 8.05 -10.38 45.83
C ASN A 2 8.37 -10.63 44.33
N ILE A 3 7.79 -11.66 43.71
CA ILE A 3 8.10 -12.04 42.32
C ILE A 3 7.17 -11.33 41.31
N ARG A 4 6.11 -10.65 41.79
CA ARG A 4 5.04 -10.08 40.95
C ARG A 4 5.26 -8.62 40.51
N GLN A 5 6.24 -7.91 41.09
CA GLN A 5 6.49 -6.50 40.78
C GLN A 5 7.42 -6.29 39.56
N SER A 6 8.29 -7.25 39.22
CA SER A 6 9.22 -7.14 38.08
C SER A 6 8.51 -7.19 36.72
N HIS A 7 7.48 -8.02 36.59
CA HIS A 7 6.69 -8.12 35.35
C HIS A 7 5.88 -6.84 35.09
N LEU A 8 5.36 -6.18 36.13
CA LEU A 8 4.55 -4.95 35.99
C LEU A 8 5.38 -3.77 35.42
N SER A 9 6.64 -3.64 35.85
CA SER A 9 7.57 -2.63 35.33
C SER A 9 7.99 -2.93 33.88
N GLN A 10 8.26 -4.19 33.53
CA GLN A 10 8.59 -4.60 32.15
C GLN A 10 7.43 -4.34 31.18
N HIS A 11 6.19 -4.57 31.61
CA HIS A 11 5.02 -4.24 30.80
C HIS A 11 4.85 -2.73 30.62
N LEU A 12 5.10 -1.91 31.65
CA LEU A 12 5.03 -0.45 31.53
C LEU A 12 6.01 0.08 30.47
N TRP A 13 7.27 -0.38 30.49
CA TRP A 13 8.26 -0.03 29.48
C TRP A 13 7.83 -0.45 28.07
N THR A 14 7.26 -1.65 27.94
CA THR A 14 6.74 -2.15 26.67
C THR A 14 5.59 -1.27 26.15
N TYR A 15 4.66 -0.86 27.02
CA TYR A 15 3.55 0.01 26.64
C TYR A 15 4.02 1.41 26.25
N VAL A 16 4.96 2.00 27.00
CA VAL A 16 5.53 3.31 26.67
C VAL A 16 6.26 3.24 25.32
N PHE A 17 7.07 2.21 25.09
CA PHE A 17 7.75 2.01 23.82
C PHE A 17 6.78 1.85 22.65
N LEU A 18 5.76 0.99 22.80
CA LEU A 18 4.73 0.81 21.78
C LEU A 18 3.93 2.09 21.52
N PHE A 19 3.65 2.88 22.55
CA PHE A 19 2.97 4.16 22.42
C PHE A 19 3.81 5.17 21.64
N VAL A 20 5.10 5.31 21.96
CA VAL A 20 6.02 6.21 21.25
C VAL A 20 6.19 5.77 19.79
N LEU A 21 6.37 4.47 19.54
CA LEU A 21 6.48 3.93 18.19
C LEU A 21 5.19 4.14 17.40
N GLY A 22 4.03 3.88 18.01
CA GLY A 22 2.72 4.11 17.41
C GLY A 22 2.49 5.59 17.09
N ALA A 23 2.80 6.48 18.03
CA ALA A 23 2.72 7.93 17.82
C ALA A 23 3.63 8.39 16.67
N PHE A 24 4.86 7.87 16.59
CA PHE A 24 5.79 8.18 15.51
C PHE A 24 5.26 7.76 14.12
N VAL A 25 4.62 6.58 14.03
CA VAL A 25 4.02 6.09 12.77
C VAL A 25 2.75 6.87 12.40
N VAL A 26 1.94 7.27 13.37
CA VAL A 26 0.68 7.98 13.14
C VAL A 26 0.91 9.47 12.85
N LEU A 27 1.96 10.07 13.39
CA LEU A 27 2.28 11.49 13.24
C LEU A 27 2.29 11.97 11.76
N PRO A 28 2.98 11.33 10.80
CA PRO A 28 2.93 11.76 9.40
C PRO A 28 1.53 11.64 8.78
N LEU A 29 0.70 10.67 9.21
CA LEU A 29 -0.69 10.56 8.76
C LEU A 29 -1.56 11.71 9.29
N LEU A 30 -1.32 12.15 10.53
CA LEU A 30 -2.01 13.32 11.07
C LEU A 30 -1.59 14.61 10.35
N ILE A 31 -0.32 14.72 9.95
CA ILE A 31 0.18 15.85 9.17
C ILE A 31 -0.49 15.90 7.79
N THR A 32 -0.57 14.77 7.07
CA THR A 32 -1.22 14.75 5.75
C THR A 32 -2.72 15.01 5.83
N LEU A 33 -3.39 14.51 6.88
CA LEU A 33 -4.79 14.81 7.17
C LEU A 33 -5.03 16.29 7.50
N SER A 34 -4.12 16.91 8.26
CA SER A 34 -4.16 18.34 8.53
C SER A 34 -3.99 19.17 7.26
N GLN A 35 -3.03 18.78 6.40
CA GLN A 35 -2.76 19.45 5.13
C GLN A 35 -3.90 19.30 4.13
N SER A 36 -4.69 18.23 4.17
CA SER A 36 -5.86 18.08 3.29
C SER A 36 -6.99 19.08 3.60
N LEU A 37 -6.95 19.72 4.77
CA LEU A 37 -7.88 20.78 5.18
C LEU A 37 -7.32 22.20 4.99
N MET A 38 -6.10 22.34 4.46
CA MET A 38 -5.45 23.62 4.19
C MET A 38 -5.71 24.09 2.76
N THR A 39 -5.62 25.40 2.54
CA THR A 39 -5.66 25.96 1.18
C THR A 39 -4.35 25.66 0.44
N THR A 40 -4.37 25.67 -0.90
CA THR A 40 -3.16 25.47 -1.73
C THR A 40 -2.05 26.47 -1.38
N GLN A 41 -2.41 27.71 -1.02
CA GLN A 41 -1.46 28.72 -0.57
C GLN A 41 -0.80 28.37 0.77
N GLN A 42 -1.53 27.76 1.70
CA GLN A 42 -1.01 27.38 3.02
C GLN A 42 -0.06 26.19 2.92
N VAL A 43 -0.40 25.16 2.14
CA VAL A 43 0.44 23.96 1.95
C VAL A 43 1.77 24.31 1.25
N ASN A 44 1.75 25.27 0.32
CA ASN A 44 2.94 25.66 -0.44
C ASN A 44 3.87 26.65 0.30
N ARG A 45 3.53 27.10 1.51
CA ARG A 45 4.43 27.95 2.32
C ARG A 45 5.56 27.11 2.91
N TRP A 46 6.75 27.71 3.01
CA TRP A 46 7.90 27.08 3.68
C TRP A 46 8.24 27.79 5.00
N PRO A 47 8.33 27.08 6.13
CA PRO A 47 7.99 25.67 6.32
C PRO A 47 6.46 25.44 6.25
N PRO A 48 6.00 24.27 5.75
CA PRO A 48 4.57 23.97 5.70
C PRO A 48 4.01 23.90 7.13
N PRO A 49 2.88 24.58 7.41
CA PRO A 49 2.28 24.55 8.73
C PRO A 49 1.80 23.13 9.06
N ILE A 50 1.96 22.72 10.31
CA ILE A 50 1.52 21.41 10.79
C ILE A 50 0.01 21.39 11.05
N LEU A 51 -0.57 22.53 11.45
CA LEU A 51 -1.99 22.71 11.75
C LEU A 51 -2.62 23.78 10.85
N PRO A 52 -3.89 23.60 10.43
CA PRO A 52 -4.52 24.53 9.51
C PRO A 52 -4.84 25.84 10.23
N GLN A 53 -4.43 26.97 9.65
CA GLN A 53 -4.78 28.30 10.17
C GLN A 53 -6.26 28.64 9.91
N SER A 54 -6.80 28.10 8.82
CA SER A 54 -8.22 28.24 8.46
C SER A 54 -8.62 26.92 7.80
N PRO A 55 -9.26 25.99 8.56
CA PRO A 55 -9.74 24.74 7.99
C PRO A 55 -10.74 25.02 6.87
N THR A 56 -10.51 24.45 5.69
CA THR A 56 -11.40 24.58 4.53
C THR A 56 -11.62 23.23 3.86
N LEU A 57 -12.76 23.08 3.20
CA LEU A 57 -13.06 21.92 2.34
C LEU A 57 -12.89 22.25 0.85
N GLU A 58 -12.28 23.40 0.54
CA GLU A 58 -12.10 23.90 -0.83
C GLU A 58 -11.36 22.86 -1.69
N ALA A 59 -10.33 22.22 -1.14
CA ALA A 59 -9.57 21.18 -1.82
C ALA A 59 -10.46 20.02 -2.28
N TYR A 60 -11.44 19.60 -1.47
CA TYR A 60 -12.38 18.54 -1.82
C TYR A 60 -13.38 19.00 -2.88
N ASP A 61 -13.88 20.23 -2.78
CA ASP A 61 -14.78 20.79 -3.80
C ASP A 61 -14.09 20.89 -5.17
N HIS A 62 -12.82 21.34 -5.20
CA HIS A 62 -11.99 21.34 -6.42
C HIS A 62 -11.82 19.93 -7.02
N MET A 63 -11.80 18.87 -6.21
CA MET A 63 -11.68 17.49 -6.70
C MET A 63 -12.92 17.00 -7.45
N PHE A 64 -14.11 17.52 -7.12
CA PHE A 64 -15.37 17.11 -7.74
C PHE A 64 -15.86 18.08 -8.82
N THR A 65 -15.43 19.35 -8.78
CA THR A 65 -15.87 20.39 -9.71
C THR A 65 -14.96 20.55 -10.92
N ARG A 66 -13.69 20.15 -10.84
CA ARG A 66 -12.76 20.25 -11.98
C ARG A 66 -13.02 19.15 -13.01
N PRO A 67 -13.37 19.50 -14.27
CA PRO A 67 -13.68 18.51 -15.31
C PRO A 67 -12.48 17.63 -15.70
N ASP A 68 -11.25 18.08 -15.44
CA ASP A 68 -10.02 17.34 -15.71
C ASP A 68 -9.76 16.21 -14.69
N LEU A 69 -10.39 16.28 -13.50
CA LEU A 69 -10.23 15.30 -12.43
C LEU A 69 -11.33 14.25 -12.50
N LYS A 70 -11.01 13.09 -13.09
CA LYS A 70 -11.93 11.95 -13.18
C LYS A 70 -11.83 11.05 -11.95
N LEU A 71 -11.99 11.62 -10.75
CA LEU A 71 -11.80 10.89 -9.49
C LEU A 71 -12.66 9.61 -9.38
N PRO A 72 -13.98 9.61 -9.68
CA PRO A 72 -14.80 8.40 -9.58
C PRO A 72 -14.31 7.29 -10.52
N LEU A 73 -13.82 7.67 -11.70
CA LEU A 73 -13.28 6.74 -12.67
C LEU A 73 -11.97 6.12 -12.20
N TRP A 74 -11.03 6.93 -11.72
CA TRP A 74 -9.74 6.44 -11.23
C TRP A 74 -9.90 5.51 -10.03
N LEU A 75 -10.82 5.87 -9.11
CA LEU A 75 -11.16 5.04 -7.97
C LEU A 75 -11.83 3.73 -8.42
N GLY A 76 -12.79 3.80 -9.35
CA GLY A 76 -13.44 2.63 -9.93
C GLY A 76 -12.45 1.67 -10.61
N ASN A 77 -11.54 2.21 -11.44
CA ASN A 77 -10.49 1.45 -12.09
C ASN A 77 -9.55 0.80 -11.08
N SER A 78 -9.20 1.51 -10.00
CA SER A 78 -8.33 0.97 -8.93
C SER A 78 -9.01 -0.16 -8.17
N ILE A 79 -10.28 0.01 -7.80
CA ILE A 79 -11.07 -1.03 -7.11
C ILE A 79 -11.23 -2.25 -7.99
N TYR A 80 -11.58 -2.05 -9.27
CA TYR A 80 -11.72 -3.14 -10.23
C TYR A 80 -10.39 -3.89 -10.40
N ALA A 81 -9.29 -3.19 -10.67
CA ALA A 81 -7.98 -3.79 -10.88
C ALA A 81 -7.49 -4.55 -9.64
N ALA A 82 -7.60 -3.94 -8.45
CA ALA A 82 -7.20 -4.58 -7.20
C ALA A 82 -8.02 -5.84 -6.90
N THR A 83 -9.33 -5.79 -7.11
CA THR A 83 -10.23 -6.92 -6.87
C THR A 83 -10.00 -8.05 -7.88
N ALA A 84 -9.94 -7.73 -9.16
CA ALA A 84 -9.69 -8.70 -10.23
C ALA A 84 -8.32 -9.38 -10.04
N TYR A 85 -7.28 -8.60 -9.74
CA TYR A 85 -5.95 -9.14 -9.43
C TYR A 85 -5.97 -10.06 -8.21
N THR A 86 -6.61 -9.63 -7.12
CA THR A 86 -6.70 -10.45 -5.89
C THR A 86 -7.39 -11.78 -6.16
N ILE A 87 -8.50 -11.78 -6.90
CA ILE A 87 -9.21 -13.02 -7.26
C ILE A 87 -8.32 -13.92 -8.12
N ALA A 88 -7.66 -13.38 -9.15
CA ALA A 88 -6.77 -14.15 -10.01
C ALA A 88 -5.62 -14.79 -9.22
N VAL A 89 -5.00 -14.01 -8.32
CA VAL A 89 -3.95 -14.51 -7.41
C VAL A 89 -4.49 -15.62 -6.51
N LEU A 90 -5.65 -15.45 -5.89
CA LEU A 90 -6.21 -16.49 -5.01
C LEU A 90 -6.51 -17.78 -5.78
N VAL A 91 -7.10 -17.68 -6.97
CA VAL A 91 -7.44 -18.85 -7.80
C VAL A 91 -6.20 -19.62 -8.24
N ILE A 92 -5.10 -18.94 -8.56
CA ILE A 92 -3.88 -19.58 -9.07
C ILE A 92 -2.93 -19.98 -7.93
N CYS A 93 -2.66 -19.06 -7.00
CA CYS A 93 -1.65 -19.25 -5.97
C CYS A 93 -2.12 -20.16 -4.83
N THR A 94 -3.41 -20.20 -4.49
CA THR A 94 -3.90 -21.05 -3.38
C THR A 94 -3.71 -22.54 -3.70
N PRO A 95 -4.12 -23.07 -4.87
CA PRO A 95 -3.85 -24.45 -5.23
C PRO A 95 -2.37 -24.75 -5.41
N ALA A 96 -1.59 -23.82 -5.98
CA ALA A 96 -0.15 -23.97 -6.13
C ALA A 96 0.54 -24.10 -4.76
N ALA A 97 0.22 -23.21 -3.82
CA ALA A 97 0.73 -23.27 -2.44
C ALA A 97 0.31 -24.56 -1.72
N TYR A 98 -0.92 -25.04 -1.94
CA TYR A 98 -1.37 -26.33 -1.41
C TYR A 98 -0.53 -27.48 -1.97
N ALA A 99 -0.30 -27.52 -3.28
CA ALA A 99 0.54 -28.55 -3.91
C ALA A 99 1.98 -28.52 -3.36
N PHE A 100 2.59 -27.34 -3.26
CA PHE A 100 3.94 -27.21 -2.74
C PHE A 100 4.05 -27.52 -1.24
N SER A 101 3.00 -27.36 -0.44
CA SER A 101 3.06 -27.59 1.01
C SER A 101 2.62 -28.99 1.44
N ARG A 102 1.64 -29.58 0.76
CA ARG A 102 1.00 -30.85 1.16
C ARG A 102 1.32 -32.03 0.26
N LEU A 103 1.56 -31.80 -1.04
CA LEU A 103 1.82 -32.89 -1.98
C LEU A 103 3.32 -33.16 -2.11
N LYS A 104 3.66 -34.45 -2.28
CA LYS A 104 5.01 -34.89 -2.66
C LYS A 104 4.95 -35.28 -4.14
N PHE A 105 5.57 -34.49 -5.00
CA PHE A 105 5.61 -34.71 -6.44
C PHE A 105 7.05 -34.61 -6.96
N PRO A 106 7.39 -35.33 -8.04
CA PRO A 106 8.74 -35.27 -8.62
C PRO A 106 9.05 -33.86 -9.15
N GLY A 107 10.26 -33.36 -8.89
CA GLY A 107 10.69 -32.02 -9.33
C GLY A 107 10.29 -30.85 -8.43
N ARG A 108 9.61 -31.09 -7.29
CA ARG A 108 9.18 -30.05 -6.33
C ARG A 108 10.26 -29.05 -5.94
N ASN A 109 11.46 -29.53 -5.61
CA ASN A 109 12.56 -28.66 -5.17
C ASN A 109 13.09 -27.77 -6.30
N ILE A 110 13.10 -28.28 -7.55
CA ILE A 110 13.54 -27.52 -8.71
C ILE A 110 12.54 -26.39 -9.00
N LEU A 111 11.25 -26.72 -9.05
CA LEU A 111 10.20 -25.71 -9.28
C LEU A 111 10.14 -24.68 -8.16
N PHE A 112 10.36 -25.10 -6.91
CA PHE A 112 10.44 -24.17 -5.78
C PHE A 112 11.66 -23.24 -5.90
N GLY A 113 12.82 -23.78 -6.30
CA GLY A 113 14.01 -22.98 -6.58
C GLY A 113 13.78 -21.96 -7.70
N LEU A 114 13.11 -22.36 -8.79
CA LEU A 114 12.78 -21.47 -9.90
C LEU A 114 11.84 -20.34 -9.45
N LEU A 115 10.83 -20.66 -8.63
CA LEU A 115 9.95 -19.66 -8.03
C LEU A 115 10.75 -18.65 -7.20
N LEU A 116 11.69 -19.09 -6.37
CA LEU A 116 12.54 -18.18 -5.59
C LEU A 116 13.39 -17.28 -6.50
N VAL A 117 13.99 -17.84 -7.57
CA VAL A 117 14.75 -17.05 -8.55
C VAL A 117 13.89 -15.95 -9.15
N THR A 118 12.61 -16.21 -9.49
CA THR A 118 11.73 -15.17 -10.04
C THR A 118 11.45 -14.03 -9.07
N VAL A 119 11.35 -14.31 -7.76
CA VAL A 119 11.13 -13.27 -6.73
C VAL A 119 12.38 -12.42 -6.51
N MET A 120 13.57 -12.95 -6.80
CA MET A 120 14.84 -12.21 -6.70
C MET A 120 15.06 -11.24 -7.87
N ILE A 121 14.27 -11.34 -8.94
CA ILE A 121 14.37 -10.41 -10.07
C ILE A 121 13.82 -9.04 -9.64
N PRO A 122 14.61 -7.96 -9.71
CA PRO A 122 14.15 -6.63 -9.35
C PRO A 122 13.00 -6.18 -10.26
N SER A 123 11.99 -5.51 -9.71
CA SER A 123 10.87 -5.00 -10.49
C SER A 123 11.30 -3.96 -11.54
N GLN A 124 12.42 -3.28 -11.33
CA GLN A 124 12.95 -2.26 -12.23
C GLN A 124 13.40 -2.83 -13.58
N VAL A 125 13.99 -4.04 -13.61
CA VAL A 125 14.44 -4.68 -14.86
C VAL A 125 13.28 -5.29 -15.65
N THR A 126 12.17 -5.65 -14.99
CA THR A 126 11.00 -6.23 -15.65
C THR A 126 10.01 -5.18 -16.16
N LEU A 127 10.16 -3.91 -15.77
CA LEU A 127 9.24 -2.83 -16.15
C LEU A 127 9.15 -2.63 -17.67
N ILE A 128 10.29 -2.45 -18.35
CA ILE A 128 10.31 -2.22 -19.81
C ILE A 128 9.76 -3.44 -20.57
N PRO A 129 10.24 -4.68 -20.31
CA PRO A 129 9.68 -5.86 -20.96
C PRO A 129 8.17 -6.02 -20.74
N ASN A 130 7.68 -5.81 -19.52
CA ASN A 130 6.25 -5.91 -19.22
C ASN A 130 5.44 -4.87 -19.98
N TYR A 131 5.94 -3.63 -20.11
CA TYR A 131 5.29 -2.60 -20.91
C TYR A 131 5.21 -2.98 -22.39
N LEU A 132 6.32 -3.45 -22.97
CA LEU A 132 6.37 -3.89 -24.37
C LEU A 132 5.41 -5.05 -24.61
N LEU A 133 5.38 -6.03 -23.70
CA LEU A 133 4.45 -7.15 -23.73
C LEU A 133 3.00 -6.65 -23.75
N MET A 134 2.61 -5.77 -22.83
CA MET A 134 1.25 -5.21 -22.78
C MET A 134 0.89 -4.39 -24.02
N ARG A 135 1.86 -3.65 -24.58
CA ARG A 135 1.71 -2.92 -25.85
C ARG A 135 1.44 -3.87 -27.01
N ASP A 136 2.24 -4.92 -27.12
CA ASP A 136 2.17 -5.87 -28.23
C ASP A 136 0.89 -6.72 -28.13
N LEU A 137 0.41 -6.99 -26.91
CA LEU A 137 -0.92 -7.55 -26.64
C LEU A 137 -2.08 -6.56 -26.85
N LYS A 138 -1.81 -5.28 -27.11
CA LYS A 138 -2.80 -4.20 -27.23
C LYS A 138 -3.68 -4.01 -25.99
N PHE A 139 -3.13 -4.29 -24.80
CA PHE A 139 -3.82 -4.13 -23.51
C PHE A 139 -3.51 -2.80 -22.83
N LEU A 140 -2.81 -1.89 -23.51
CA LEU A 140 -2.58 -0.54 -23.01
C LEU A 140 -3.86 0.30 -23.12
N ASN A 141 -4.12 1.10 -22.09
CA ASN A 141 -5.21 2.08 -22.03
C ASN A 141 -6.61 1.49 -22.30
N THR A 142 -6.88 0.27 -21.85
CA THR A 142 -8.19 -0.38 -22.01
C THR A 142 -9.24 0.12 -21.00
N PHE A 143 -8.80 0.72 -19.89
CA PHE A 143 -9.67 1.38 -18.91
C PHE A 143 -9.87 2.84 -19.34
N ASN A 144 -11.09 3.18 -19.78
CA ASN A 144 -11.47 4.52 -20.25
C ASN A 144 -11.85 5.46 -19.12
#